data_AF-A0A1F9ZE73-F1
#
_entry.id   AF-A0A1F9ZE73-F1
#
_cell.length_a   1.000
_cell.length_b   1.000
_cell.length_c   1.000
_cell.angle_alpha   90.00
_cell.angle_beta   90.00
_cell.angle_gamma   90.00
#
_symmetry.space_group_name_H-M   'P 1'
#
loop_
_entity.id
_entity.type
_entity.pdbx_description
1 polymer ?
#
loop_
_entity_poly.entity_id
_entity_poly.type
_entity_poly.pdbx_seq_one_letter_code
_entity_poly.pdbx_strand_id
1 'polypeptide(L)'
;MAPDAYHCYACLRRHDKASSVGRDHRRFDIDADASTSPAQARIREFYLQTKGVEAALRILGFEGVRIRPPRFGRGWPPLAEIDRRYRALAREAHPDAGGDAESFRRIQWAVEILRRYRPRED
;
A
#
# COMPACT_ATOMS: atom_id res chain seq x y z
N MET A 1 -14.17 2.21 17.97
CA MET A 1 -14.99 2.29 16.74
C MET A 1 -14.05 2.15 15.56
N ALA A 2 -14.33 1.26 14.60
CA ALA A 2 -13.55 1.23 13.37
C ALA A 2 -13.79 2.52 12.59
N PRO A 3 -12.79 3.09 11.90
CA PRO A 3 -12.98 4.34 11.16
C PRO A 3 -14.03 4.15 10.04
N ASP A 4 -14.92 5.12 9.86
CA ASP A 4 -15.97 5.11 8.82
C ASP A 4 -15.43 5.38 7.42
N ALA A 5 -14.12 5.65 7.31
CA ALA A 5 -13.43 5.82 6.04
C ALA A 5 -12.13 5.02 6.02
N TYR A 6 -11.61 4.79 4.81
CA TYR A 6 -10.40 4.03 4.58
C TYR A 6 -9.66 4.54 3.34
N HIS A 7 -8.37 4.21 3.23
CA HIS A 7 -7.57 4.54 2.05
C HIS A 7 -7.59 3.38 1.06
N CYS A 8 -7.95 3.65 -0.19
CA CYS A 8 -7.99 2.65 -1.24
C CYS A 8 -6.67 2.63 -2.01
N TYR A 9 -5.93 1.52 -1.95
CA TYR A 9 -4.66 1.42 -2.69
C TYR A 9 -4.86 1.38 -4.21
N ALA A 10 -6.04 1.01 -4.72
CA ALA A 10 -6.28 0.95 -6.16
C ALA A 10 -6.40 2.34 -6.81
N CYS A 11 -6.87 3.36 -6.07
CA CYS A 11 -7.06 4.73 -6.58
C CYS A 11 -6.33 5.81 -5.77
N LEU A 12 -5.68 5.45 -4.66
CA LEU A 12 -4.98 6.35 -3.73
C LEU A 12 -5.86 7.45 -3.11
N ARG A 13 -7.16 7.19 -2.99
CA ARG A 13 -8.12 8.12 -2.38
C ARG A 13 -8.68 7.55 -1.08
N ARG A 14 -9.07 8.46 -0.19
CA ARG A 14 -9.87 8.14 0.99
C ARG A 14 -11.34 7.98 0.57
N HIS A 15 -11.98 6.92 1.04
CA HIS A 15 -13.40 6.67 0.79
C HIS A 15 -14.16 6.51 2.10
N ASP A 16 -15.35 7.10 2.16
CA ASP A 16 -16.36 6.78 3.15
C ASP A 16 -16.95 5.39 2.85
N LYS A 17 -17.07 4.54 3.88
CA LYS A 17 -17.53 3.14 3.76
C LYS A 17 -19.01 3.01 3.36
N ALA A 18 -19.84 4.00 3.64
CA ALA A 18 -21.26 4.01 3.28
C ALA A 18 -21.50 4.52 1.85
N SER A 19 -20.56 5.29 1.29
CA SER A 19 -20.65 5.76 -0.10
C SER A 19 -20.71 4.60 -1.10
N SER A 20 -21.38 4.79 -2.25
CA SER A 20 -21.43 3.79 -3.33
C SER A 20 -20.02 3.37 -3.78
N VAL A 21 -19.17 4.36 -4.07
CA VAL A 21 -17.78 4.14 -4.47
C VAL A 21 -16.98 3.42 -3.39
N GLY A 22 -17.18 3.78 -2.10
CA GLY A 22 -16.50 3.11 -0.99
C GLY A 22 -16.93 1.66 -0.81
N ARG A 23 -18.19 1.32 -1.08
CA ARG A 23 -18.62 -0.09 -1.09
C ARG A 23 -17.95 -0.88 -2.21
N ASP A 24 -17.88 -0.32 -3.41
CA ASP A 24 -17.25 -0.97 -4.57
C ASP A 24 -15.74 -1.12 -4.43
N HIS A 25 -15.09 -0.15 -3.78
CA HIS A 25 -13.66 -0.12 -3.56
C HIS A 25 -13.23 -0.81 -2.26
N ARG A 26 -14.15 -1.35 -1.45
CA ARG A 26 -13.85 -1.87 -0.11
C ARG A 26 -12.81 -2.99 -0.11
N ARG A 27 -12.76 -3.78 -1.18
CA ARG A 27 -11.75 -4.84 -1.41
C ARG A 27 -10.30 -4.32 -1.55
N PHE A 28 -10.13 -3.01 -1.75
CA PHE A 28 -8.84 -2.35 -1.90
C PHE A 28 -8.45 -1.52 -0.67
N ASP A 29 -9.08 -1.78 0.48
CA ASP A 29 -8.71 -1.17 1.75
C ASP A 29 -7.28 -1.59 2.16
N ILE A 30 -6.46 -0.61 2.56
CA ILE A 30 -5.12 -0.85 3.09
C ILE A 30 -5.18 -1.46 4.51
N ASP A 31 -6.20 -1.12 5.29
CA ASP A 31 -6.32 -1.46 6.71
C ASP A 31 -7.13 -2.75 6.92
N ALA A 32 -7.90 -3.20 5.94
CA ALA A 32 -8.80 -4.33 6.08
C ALA A 32 -8.78 -5.29 4.88
N ASP A 33 -8.86 -6.59 5.18
CA ASP A 33 -9.23 -7.59 4.18
C ASP A 33 -10.76 -7.74 4.15
N ALA A 34 -11.36 -7.38 3.01
CA ALA A 34 -12.81 -7.52 2.79
C ALA A 34 -13.20 -8.87 2.16
N SER A 35 -12.27 -9.81 2.02
CA SER A 35 -12.51 -11.10 1.41
C SER A 35 -13.41 -11.96 2.31
N THR A 36 -14.53 -12.44 1.76
CA THR A 36 -15.45 -13.34 2.45
C THR A 36 -15.30 -14.80 2.00
N SER A 37 -14.36 -15.07 1.09
CA SER A 37 -14.05 -16.42 0.62
C SER A 37 -12.58 -16.59 0.22
N PRO A 38 -12.05 -17.83 0.16
CA PRO A 38 -10.69 -18.09 -0.32
C PRO A 38 -10.44 -17.61 -1.75
N ALA A 39 -11.45 -17.64 -2.62
CA ALA A 39 -11.34 -17.12 -3.98
C ALA A 39 -11.15 -15.59 -3.98
N GLN A 40 -11.91 -14.86 -3.17
CA GLN A 40 -11.73 -13.42 -3.01
C GLN A 40 -10.38 -13.07 -2.39
N ALA A 41 -9.90 -13.85 -1.41
CA ALA A 41 -8.59 -13.65 -0.81
C ALA A 41 -7.46 -13.80 -1.85
N ARG A 42 -7.54 -14.80 -2.75
CA ARG A 42 -6.59 -14.96 -3.87
C ARG A 42 -6.64 -13.80 -4.86
N ILE A 43 -7.84 -13.30 -5.18
CA ILE A 43 -8.00 -12.13 -6.05
C ILE A 43 -7.39 -10.88 -5.39
N ARG A 44 -7.62 -10.68 -4.09
CA ARG A 44 -7.01 -9.59 -3.33
C ARG A 44 -5.49 -9.69 -3.35
N GLU A 45 -4.95 -10.88 -3.10
CA GLU A 45 -3.52 -11.16 -3.13
C GLU A 45 -2.91 -10.80 -4.49
N PHE A 46 -3.58 -11.14 -5.59
CA PHE A 46 -3.17 -10.74 -6.94
C PHE A 46 -3.16 -9.21 -7.12
N TYR A 47 -4.15 -8.49 -6.58
CA TYR A 47 -4.18 -7.03 -6.66
C TYR A 47 -3.12 -6.35 -5.80
N LEU A 48 -2.79 -6.90 -4.64
CA LEU A 48 -1.70 -6.39 -3.81
C LEU A 48 -0.35 -6.51 -4.53
N GLN A 49 -0.12 -7.63 -5.22
CA GLN A 49 1.10 -7.87 -6.00
C GLN A 49 1.25 -6.97 -7.23
N THR A 50 0.14 -6.36 -7.68
CA THR A 50 0.11 -5.48 -8.86
C THR A 50 -0.13 -4.03 -8.44
N LYS A 51 -1.40 -3.66 -8.24
CA LYS A 51 -1.83 -2.32 -7.81
C LYS A 51 -1.28 -1.95 -6.44
N GLY A 52 -1.18 -2.90 -5.51
CA GLY A 52 -0.64 -2.64 -4.17
C GLY A 52 0.83 -2.23 -4.21
N VAL A 53 1.67 -2.96 -4.97
CA VAL A 53 3.08 -2.60 -5.18
C VAL A 53 3.21 -1.23 -5.84
N GLU A 54 2.41 -0.94 -6.87
CA GLU A 54 2.39 0.37 -7.52
C GLU A 54 2.00 1.49 -6.55
N ALA A 55 0.95 1.27 -5.76
CA ALA A 55 0.49 2.21 -4.75
C ALA A 55 1.56 2.44 -3.67
N ALA A 56 2.20 1.38 -3.19
CA ALA A 56 3.23 1.45 -2.17
C ALA A 56 4.46 2.25 -2.66
N LEU A 57 4.89 2.03 -3.90
CA LEU A 57 5.96 2.83 -4.52
C LEU A 57 5.58 4.32 -4.56
N ARG A 58 4.36 4.64 -5.00
CA ARG A 58 3.86 6.03 -5.05
C ARG A 58 3.77 6.66 -3.66
N ILE A 59 3.31 5.92 -2.65
CA ILE A 59 3.24 6.39 -1.25
C ILE A 59 4.64 6.73 -0.73
N LEU A 60 5.67 5.95 -1.09
CA LEU A 60 7.08 6.27 -0.76
C LEU A 60 7.74 7.26 -1.73
N GLY A 61 6.95 7.95 -2.57
CA GLY A 61 7.42 9.00 -3.48
C GLY A 61 8.22 8.48 -4.68
N PHE A 62 8.15 7.19 -5.02
CA PHE A 62 8.75 6.67 -6.24
C PHE A 62 7.80 6.87 -7.41
N GLU A 63 8.10 7.87 -8.25
CA GLU A 63 7.34 8.14 -9.47
C GLU A 63 7.95 7.40 -10.67
N GLY A 64 7.10 7.04 -11.64
CA GLY A 64 7.54 6.47 -12.93
C GLY A 64 8.17 5.08 -12.87
N VAL A 65 8.17 4.40 -11.72
CA VAL A 65 8.72 3.04 -11.59
C VAL A 65 7.90 2.05 -12.41
N ARG A 66 8.55 1.39 -13.37
CA ARG A 66 7.95 0.36 -14.23
C ARG A 66 8.56 -1.00 -13.92
N ILE A 67 7.85 -1.82 -13.14
CA ILE A 67 8.24 -3.21 -12.87
C ILE A 67 7.65 -4.11 -13.98
N ARG A 68 8.51 -4.83 -14.73
CA ARG A 68 8.09 -5.76 -15.80
C ARG A 68 8.71 -7.15 -15.67
N PRO A 69 7.92 -8.23 -15.53
CA PRO A 69 6.48 -8.26 -15.21
C PRO A 69 6.22 -7.77 -13.77
N PRO A 70 5.02 -7.26 -13.43
CA PRO A 70 4.68 -6.92 -12.04
C PRO A 70 4.94 -8.15 -11.16
N ARG A 71 5.60 -7.95 -10.03
CA ARG A 71 6.08 -8.97 -9.07
C ARG A 71 7.43 -9.65 -9.36
N PHE A 72 7.84 -9.93 -10.60
CA PHE A 72 9.08 -10.69 -10.90
C PHE A 72 10.11 -9.93 -11.74
N GLY A 73 9.81 -8.67 -12.05
CA GLY A 73 10.58 -7.88 -13.00
C GLY A 73 11.79 -7.18 -12.42
N ARG A 74 12.71 -6.80 -13.31
CA ARG A 74 13.70 -5.75 -13.06
C ARG A 74 12.99 -4.39 -12.89
N GLY A 75 13.71 -3.41 -12.35
CA GLY A 75 13.22 -2.04 -12.18
C GLY A 75 12.72 -1.69 -10.78
N TRP A 76 12.85 -2.61 -9.81
CA TRP A 76 12.65 -2.26 -8.40
C TRP A 76 13.70 -1.23 -7.94
N PRO A 77 13.31 -0.22 -7.16
CA PRO A 77 14.28 0.62 -6.48
C PRO A 77 15.20 -0.22 -5.57
N PRO A 78 16.46 0.18 -5.36
CA PRO A 78 17.35 -0.48 -4.41
C PRO A 78 16.73 -0.58 -3.01
N LEU A 79 16.96 -1.67 -2.29
CA LEU A 79 16.38 -1.86 -0.95
C LEU A 79 16.78 -0.74 0.01
N ALA A 80 18.06 -0.36 -0.03
CA ALA A 80 18.58 0.76 0.76
C ALA A 80 17.85 2.09 0.47
N GLU A 81 17.43 2.32 -0.77
CA GLU A 81 16.68 3.52 -1.16
C GLU A 81 15.26 3.49 -0.59
N ILE A 82 14.59 2.33 -0.65
CA ILE A 82 13.26 2.12 -0.05
C ILE A 82 13.33 2.38 1.44
N ASP A 83 14.28 1.77 2.15
CA ASP A 83 14.43 1.93 3.59
C ASP A 83 14.79 3.37 3.97
N ARG A 84 15.62 4.07 3.17
CA ARG A 84 15.94 5.47 3.40
C ARG A 84 14.70 6.36 3.32
N ARG A 85 13.88 6.20 2.26
CA ARG A 85 12.65 6.99 2.09
C ARG A 85 11.62 6.66 3.14
N TYR A 86 11.44 5.37 3.45
CA TYR A 86 10.57 4.93 4.53
C TYR A 86 10.96 5.61 5.85
N ARG A 87 12.24 5.58 6.25
CA ARG A 87 12.70 6.20 7.51
C ARG A 87 12.46 7.71 7.55
N ALA A 88 12.70 8.41 6.44
CA ALA A 88 12.45 9.84 6.35
C ALA A 88 10.96 10.16 6.53
N LEU A 89 10.10 9.54 5.73
CA LEU A 89 8.65 9.74 5.79
C LEU A 89 8.04 9.29 7.12
N ALA A 90 8.50 8.16 7.67
CA ALA A 90 8.04 7.64 8.94
C ALA A 90 8.40 8.58 10.10
N ARG A 91 9.58 9.20 10.07
CA ARG A 91 9.99 10.20 11.07
C ARG A 91 9.12 11.46 10.99
N GLU A 92 8.86 11.95 9.79
CA GLU A 92 8.04 13.15 9.56
C GLU A 92 6.58 12.93 9.96
N ALA A 93 6.01 11.76 9.63
CA ALA A 93 4.60 11.45 9.90
C ALA A 93 4.35 10.85 11.30
N HIS A 94 5.39 10.60 12.11
CA HIS A 94 5.24 9.88 13.36
C HIS A 94 4.31 10.63 14.35
N PRO A 95 3.25 10.00 14.89
CA PRO A 95 2.34 10.67 15.83
C PRO A 95 3.04 11.26 17.06
N ASP A 96 4.02 10.55 17.62
CA ASP A 96 4.81 11.03 18.77
C ASP A 96 5.65 12.28 18.45
N ALA A 97 5.92 12.55 17.17
CA ALA A 97 6.56 13.76 16.70
C ALA A 97 5.55 14.87 16.30
N GLY A 98 4.26 14.66 16.59
CA GLY A 98 3.16 15.54 16.17
C GLY A 98 2.68 15.32 14.73
N GLY A 99 3.10 14.25 14.07
CA GLY A 99 2.74 13.92 12.70
C GLY A 99 1.35 13.30 12.55
N ASP A 100 0.88 13.19 11.29
CA ASP A 100 -0.42 12.61 10.98
C ASP A 100 -0.40 11.07 11.04
N ALA A 101 -1.17 10.53 11.98
CA ALA A 101 -1.26 9.08 12.21
C ALA A 101 -1.82 8.31 11.00
N GLU A 102 -2.67 8.91 10.18
CA GLU A 102 -3.17 8.26 8.97
C GLU A 102 -2.07 8.13 7.90
N SER A 103 -1.33 9.21 7.67
CA SER A 103 -0.16 9.21 6.79
C SER A 103 0.88 8.19 7.27
N PHE A 104 1.14 8.13 8.58
CA PHE A 104 2.05 7.14 9.15
C PHE A 104 1.61 5.70 8.86
N ARG A 105 0.32 5.37 9.07
CA ARG A 105 -0.22 4.04 8.72
C ARG A 105 -0.07 3.71 7.24
N ARG A 106 -0.34 4.66 6.35
CA ARG A 106 -0.15 4.47 4.89
C ARG A 106 1.31 4.18 4.54
N ILE A 107 2.25 4.86 5.19
CA ILE A 107 3.69 4.65 5.00
C ILE A 107 4.12 3.27 5.50
N GLN A 108 3.62 2.83 6.67
CA GLN A 108 3.86 1.48 7.21
C GLN A 108 3.34 0.40 6.24
N TRP A 109 2.09 0.52 5.83
CA TRP A 109 1.49 -0.38 4.87
C TRP A 109 2.31 -0.46 3.57
N ALA A 110 2.75 0.68 3.05
CA ALA A 110 3.55 0.72 1.82
C ALA A 110 4.87 -0.07 1.97
N VAL A 111 5.64 0.14 3.04
CA VAL A 111 6.91 -0.58 3.21
C VAL A 111 6.69 -2.08 3.42
N GLU A 112 5.62 -2.48 4.12
CA GLU A 112 5.25 -3.89 4.30
C GLU A 112 4.91 -4.58 2.98
N ILE A 113 4.12 -3.93 2.13
CA ILE A 113 3.79 -4.44 0.79
C ILE A 113 5.04 -4.62 -0.06
N LEU A 114 5.95 -3.64 -0.07
CA LEU A 114 7.19 -3.75 -0.82
C LEU A 114 8.08 -4.87 -0.29
N ARG A 115 8.24 -4.99 1.04
CA ARG A 115 9.03 -6.07 1.64
C ARG A 115 8.45 -7.45 1.36
N ARG A 116 7.12 -7.57 1.36
CA ARG A 116 6.42 -8.83 1.11
C ARG A 116 6.57 -9.32 -0.32
N TYR A 117 6.54 -8.41 -1.29
CA TYR A 117 6.48 -8.78 -2.72
C TYR A 117 7.75 -8.50 -3.52
N ARG A 118 8.75 -7.83 -2.92
CA ARG A 118 10.07 -7.70 -3.53
C ARG A 118 10.63 -9.11 -3.81
N PRO A 119 11.15 -9.37 -5.02
CA PRO A 119 11.92 -10.57 -5.28
C PRO A 119 13.06 -10.72 -4.26
N ARG A 120 13.29 -11.94 -3.79
CA ARG A 120 14.52 -12.25 -3.06
C ARG A 120 15.67 -12.19 -4.06
N GLU A 121 16.76 -11.54 -3.66
CA GLU A 121 18.03 -11.62 -4.38
C GLU A 121 18.60 -13.00 -4.04
N ASP A 122 18.72 -13.87 -5.04
CA ASP A 122 19.36 -15.18 -4.93
C ASP A 122 20.88 -15.04 -4.80
#